data_AF-A0A3L9I1B3-F1
#
_entry.id   AF-A0A3L9I1B3-F1
#
_cell.length_a   1.000
_cell.length_b   1.000
_cell.length_c   1.000
_cell.angle_alpha   90.00
_cell.angle_beta   90.00
_cell.angle_gamma   90.00
#
_symmetry.space_group_name_H-M   'P 1'
#
loop_
_entity.id
_entity.type
_entity.pdbx_description
1 polymer ?
#
loop_
_entity_poly.entity_id
_entity_poly.type
_entity_poly.pdbx_seq_one_letter_code
_entity_poly.pdbx_strand_id
1 'polypeptide(L)' 'MSQTVHFQGNPVTVANSIPQAGSKAQTFTLVAKDLSDVTLGQFAGKRKVLNIFPSIDTGV' A
#
# COMPACT_ATOMS: atom_id res chain seq x y z
N MET A 1 -10.31 3.17 -13.68
CA MET A 1 -9.08 3.39 -14.48
C MET A 1 -7.99 2.53 -13.88
N SER A 2 -7.41 1.61 -14.65
CA SER A 2 -6.26 0.79 -14.26
C SER A 2 -4.96 1.45 -14.73
N GLN A 3 -3.87 1.25 -14.01
CA GLN A 3 -2.54 1.77 -14.35
C GLN A 3 -1.66 0.62 -14.84
N THR A 4 -0.75 0.87 -15.78
CA THR A 4 0.22 -0.14 -16.24
C THR A 4 1.61 0.18 -15.68
N VAL A 5 2.19 -0.77 -14.97
CA VAL A 5 3.59 -0.74 -14.52
C VAL A 5 4.39 -1.82 -15.26
N HIS A 6 5.70 -1.90 -15.07
CA HIS A 6 6.54 -2.91 -15.70
C HIS A 6 7.32 -3.70 -14.65
N PHE A 7 7.35 -5.03 -14.78
CA PHE A 7 8.17 -5.93 -13.97
C PHE A 7 9.13 -6.71 -14.88
N GLN A 8 10.43 -6.47 -14.70
CA GLN A 8 11.48 -7.01 -15.60
C GLN A 8 11.20 -6.73 -17.08
N GLY A 9 10.70 -5.53 -17.39
CA GLY A 9 10.31 -5.12 -18.74
C GLY A 9 8.94 -5.63 -19.21
N ASN A 10 8.31 -6.55 -18.49
CA ASN A 10 6.98 -7.06 -18.84
C ASN A 10 5.87 -6.16 -18.27
N PRO A 11 4.85 -5.79 -19.06
CA PRO A 11 3.75 -4.96 -18.58
C PRO A 11 2.88 -5.70 -17.56
N VAL A 12 2.53 -5.02 -16.48
CA VAL A 12 1.65 -5.52 -15.40
C VAL A 12 0.55 -4.49 -15.15
N THR A 13 -0.69 -4.93 -15.19
CA THR A 13 -1.85 -4.09 -14.89
C THR A 13 -2.08 -4.00 -13.38
N VAL A 14 -2.16 -2.78 -12.86
CA VAL A 14 -2.56 -2.46 -11.50
C VAL A 14 -4.01 -1.99 -11.52
N ALA A 15 -4.86 -2.71 -10.78
CA ALA A 15 -6.26 -2.36 -10.65
C ALA A 15 -6.43 -1.05 -9.85
N ASN A 16 -7.46 -0.28 -10.21
CA ASN A 16 -7.82 0.98 -9.55
C ASN A 16 -6.73 2.06 -9.63
N SER A 17 -7.01 3.20 -8.99
CA SER A 17 -6.12 4.36 -8.97
C SER A 17 -5.40 4.49 -7.63
N ILE A 18 -4.14 4.90 -7.68
CA ILE A 18 -3.37 5.27 -6.49
C ILE A 18 -3.86 6.64 -5.98
N PRO A 19 -4.06 6.81 -4.66
CA PRO A 19 -4.47 8.09 -4.08
C PRO A 19 -3.57 9.25 -4.50
N GLN A 20 -4.18 10.35 -4.94
CA GLN A 20 -3.48 11.57 -5.36
C GLN A 20 -3.34 12.56 -4.21
N ALA A 21 -2.44 13.53 -4.34
CA ALA A 21 -2.29 14.60 -3.35
C ALA A 21 -3.64 15.31 -3.09
N GLY A 22 -3.91 15.63 -1.83
CA GLY A 22 -5.18 16.22 -1.39
C GLY A 22 -6.34 15.23 -1.22
N SER A 23 -6.22 13.99 -1.71
CA SER A 23 -7.23 12.96 -1.44
C SER A 23 -7.16 12.45 0.00
N LYS A 24 -8.33 12.17 0.60
CA LYS A 24 -8.40 11.51 1.90
C LYS A 24 -8.07 10.04 1.73
N ALA A 25 -7.05 9.57 2.46
CA ALA A 25 -6.71 8.14 2.49
C ALA A 25 -7.89 7.31 3.02
N GLN A 26 -8.18 6.21 2.36
CA GLN A 26 -9.22 5.27 2.77
C GLN A 26 -8.81 4.54 4.05
N THR A 27 -9.78 4.19 4.89
CA THR A 27 -9.54 3.37 6.07
C THR A 27 -9.15 1.96 5.66
N PHE A 28 -8.22 1.36 6.39
CA PHE A 28 -7.83 -0.03 6.23
C PHE A 28 -7.53 -0.66 7.58
N THR A 29 -7.59 -1.98 7.60
CA THR A 29 -7.07 -2.85 8.65
C THR A 29 -6.09 -3.81 8.00
N LEU A 30 -4.89 -3.93 8.56
CA LEU A 30 -3.84 -4.87 8.16
C LEU A 30 -3.45 -5.72 9.37
N VAL A 31 -2.58 -6.70 9.15
CA VAL A 31 -2.13 -7.65 10.18
C VAL A 31 -0.70 -7.31 10.58
N ALA A 32 -0.45 -7.16 11.89
CA ALA A 32 0.89 -6.97 12.45
C ALA A 32 1.69 -8.29 12.53
N LYS A 33 2.97 -8.18 12.85
CA LYS A 33 3.87 -9.32 13.05
C LYS A 33 3.35 -10.32 14.11
N ASP A 34 2.70 -9.83 15.15
CA ASP A 34 2.11 -10.62 16.23
C ASP A 34 0.69 -11.11 15.92
N LEU A 35 0.26 -11.00 14.65
CA LEU A 35 -1.05 -11.38 14.14
C LEU A 35 -2.22 -10.51 14.65
N SER A 36 -1.93 -9.41 15.34
CA SER A 36 -2.97 -8.46 15.75
C SER A 36 -3.45 -7.57 14.60
N ASP A 37 -4.69 -7.08 14.72
CA ASP A 37 -5.25 -6.10 13.79
C ASP A 37 -4.65 -4.71 14.01
N VAL A 38 -4.15 -4.12 12.93
CA VAL A 38 -3.66 -2.75 12.88
C VAL A 38 -4.53 -1.92 11.95
N THR A 39 -5.26 -0.96 12.52
CA THR A 39 -6.09 -0.05 11.74
C THR A 39 -5.36 1.28 11.48
N LEU A 40 -5.67 1.94 10.36
CA LEU A 40 -5.16 3.29 10.09
C LEU A 40 -5.48 4.28 11.23
N GLY A 41 -6.62 4.09 11.91
CA GLY A 41 -7.08 4.94 13.01
C GLY A 41 -6.18 4.90 14.25
N GLN A 42 -5.49 3.79 14.50
CA GLN A 42 -4.52 3.67 15.61
C GLN A 42 -3.37 4.69 15.51
N PHE A 43 -3.11 5.24 14.31
CA PHE A 43 -2.07 6.24 14.05
C PHE A 43 -2.61 7.67 13.91
N ALA A 44 -3.77 7.99 14.50
CA ALA A 44 -4.31 9.35 14.51
C ALA A 44 -3.30 10.37 15.08
N GLY A 45 -3.30 11.59 14.55
CA GLY A 45 -2.36 12.66 14.95
C GLY A 45 -0.92 12.51 14.45
N LYS A 46 -0.53 11.35 13.91
CA LYS A 46 0.79 11.12 13.30
C LYS A 46 0.76 11.23 11.78
N ARG A 47 1.90 11.60 11.17
CA ARG A 47 2.12 11.42 9.73
C ARG A 47 2.43 9.94 9.47
N LYS A 48 1.95 9.41 8.34
CA LYS A 48 2.09 8.01 7.95
C LYS A 48 2.75 7.96 6.58
N VAL A 49 3.80 7.17 6.44
CA VAL A 49 4.40 6.82 5.15
C VAL A 49 3.97 5.39 4.84
N LEU A 50 3.23 5.19 3.76
CA LEU A 50 2.83 3.86 3.29
C LEU A 50 3.87 3.38 2.27
N ASN A 51 4.77 2.49 2.69
CA ASN A 51 5.78 1.89 1.83
C ASN A 51 5.31 0.49 1.40
N ILE A 52 4.91 0.35 0.13
CA ILE A 52 4.13 -0.81 -0.37
C ILE A 52 4.97 -1.59 -1.36
N PHE A 53 5.11 -2.90 -1.15
CA PHE A 53 5.95 -3.81 -1.94
C PHE A 53 5.15 -5.01 -2.45
N PRO A 54 5.54 -5.62 -3.60
CA PRO A 54 5.03 -6.94 -3.98
C PRO A 54 5.37 -8.02 -2.96
N SER A 55 6.61 -8.00 -2.44
CA SER A 55 7.08 -8.80 -1.30
C SER A 55 8.22 -8.05 -0.61
N ILE A 56 8.31 -8.15 0.71
CA ILE A 56 9.45 -7.68 1.51
C ILE A 56 10.48 -8.82 1.69
N ASP A 57 10.02 -10.07 1.61
CA ASP A 57 10.85 -11.27 1.75
C ASP A 57 11.42 -11.65 0.38
N THR A 58 12.46 -10.92 -0.03
CA THR A 58 13.20 -11.17 -1.27
C THR A 58 14.69 -10.99 -1.02
N GLY A 59 15.51 -11.93 -1.47
CA GLY A 59 16.98 -11.87 -1.38
C GLY A 59 17.67 -11.31 -2.63
N VAL A 60 16.97 -10.50 -3.42
CA VAL A 60 17.49 -9.88 -4.65
C VAL A 60 18.29 -8.62 -4.35
#